data_AF-A0A9W8FG97-F1
#
_entry.id   AF-A0A9W8FG97-F1
#
_cell.length_a   1.000
_cell.length_b   1.000
_cell.length_c   1.000
_cell.angle_alpha   90.00
_cell.angle_beta   90.00
_cell.angle_gamma   90.00
#
_symmetry.space_group_name_H-M   'P 1'
#
loop_
_entity.id
_entity.type
_entity.pdbx_description
1 polymer ?
#
loop_
_entity_poly.entity_id
_entity_poly.type
_entity_poly.pdbx_seq_one_letter_code
_entity_poly.pdbx_strand_id
1 'polypeptide(L)'
;MPFDGKDAQGCFVGFVEVGRLAVVAGITLHMGRFCNLGASQRWSHLDTKDTIMLSSIEYTCGNDHGLFNGIPLGSLRISFGAMANKVDIDMFCDVLVRYYCNRSL
;
A
#
# COMPACT_ATOMS: atom_id res chain seq x y z
N MET A 1 7.85 -0.42 -7.93
CA MET A 1 6.69 0.49 -8.14
C MET A 1 5.97 0.60 -6.81
N PRO A 2 5.79 1.81 -6.26
CA PRO A 2 4.95 2.01 -5.08
C PRO A 2 3.51 1.59 -5.35
N PHE A 3 2.74 1.33 -4.30
CA PHE A 3 1.29 1.25 -4.45
C PHE A 3 0.72 2.67 -4.61
N ASP A 4 0.08 2.93 -5.76
CA ASP A 4 -0.46 4.23 -6.12
C ASP A 4 -1.97 4.36 -5.91
N GLY A 5 -2.56 3.50 -5.06
CA GLY A 5 -3.99 3.58 -4.75
C GLY A 5 -4.34 4.92 -4.12
N LYS A 6 -5.35 5.58 -4.68
CA LYS A 6 -5.86 6.87 -4.21
C LYS A 6 -7.32 6.75 -3.80
N ASP A 7 -7.73 7.55 -2.83
CA ASP A 7 -9.14 7.69 -2.46
C ASP A 7 -9.91 8.53 -3.49
N ALA A 8 -11.21 8.75 -3.23
CA ALA A 8 -12.07 9.55 -4.09
C ALA A 8 -11.63 11.03 -4.17
N GLN A 9 -10.82 11.50 -3.24
CA GLN A 9 -10.27 12.84 -3.17
C GLN A 9 -8.91 12.96 -3.86
N GLY A 10 -8.35 11.84 -4.34
CA GLY A 10 -7.05 11.78 -5.02
C GLY A 10 -5.85 11.71 -4.07
N CYS A 11 -6.07 11.50 -2.78
CA CYS A 11 -5.02 11.32 -1.78
C CYS A 11 -4.54 9.86 -1.76
N PHE A 12 -3.24 9.65 -1.58
CA PHE A 12 -2.70 8.29 -1.50
C PHE A 12 -3.22 7.56 -0.26
N VAL A 13 -3.52 6.27 -0.45
CA VAL A 13 -3.94 5.38 0.62
C VAL A 13 -2.75 4.53 1.08
N GLY A 14 -2.51 4.50 2.38
CA GLY A 14 -1.45 3.68 2.97
C GLY A 14 -1.75 2.19 2.85
N PHE A 15 -0.72 1.37 2.60
CA PHE A 15 -0.89 -0.07 2.44
C PHE A 15 -1.54 -0.77 3.66
N VAL A 16 -1.39 -0.20 4.86
CA VAL A 16 -2.00 -0.72 6.10
C VAL A 16 -3.53 -0.68 6.03
N GLU A 17 -4.09 0.41 5.50
CA GLU A 17 -5.54 0.58 5.35
C GLU A 17 -6.12 -0.42 4.33
N VAL A 18 -5.44 -0.57 3.20
CA VAL A 18 -5.78 -1.58 2.18
C VAL A 18 -5.75 -2.98 2.78
N GLY A 19 -4.75 -3.28 3.61
CA GLY A 19 -4.66 -4.52 4.36
C GLY A 19 -5.85 -4.78 5.26
N ARG A 20 -6.22 -3.79 6.08
CA ARG A 20 -7.35 -3.90 7.00
C ARG A 20 -8.65 -4.17 6.24
N LEU A 21 -8.89 -3.47 5.13
CA LEU A 21 -10.06 -3.68 4.29
C LEU A 21 -10.06 -5.05 3.60
N ALA A 22 -8.90 -5.52 3.13
CA ALA A 22 -8.76 -6.84 2.54
C ALA A 22 -9.06 -7.96 3.56
N VAL A 23 -8.62 -7.82 4.80
CA VAL A 23 -8.94 -8.78 5.88
C VAL A 23 -10.44 -8.85 6.15
N VAL A 24 -11.14 -7.71 6.15
CA VAL A 24 -12.62 -7.67 6.28
C VAL A 24 -13.30 -8.41 5.12
N ALA A 25 -12.69 -8.40 3.93
CA ALA A 25 -13.15 -9.15 2.77
C ALA A 25 -12.66 -10.61 2.72
N GLY A 26 -11.96 -11.10 3.76
CA GLY A 26 -11.43 -12.48 3.80
C GLY A 26 -10.16 -12.70 2.95
N ILE A 27 -9.48 -11.63 2.55
CA ILE A 27 -8.30 -11.65 1.67
C ILE A 27 -7.05 -11.35 2.49
N THR A 28 -6.01 -12.17 2.35
CA THR A 28 -4.71 -11.94 3.01
C THR A 28 -3.72 -11.30 2.03
N LEU A 29 -3.19 -10.13 2.40
CA LEU A 29 -2.22 -9.40 1.59
C LEU A 29 -0.82 -9.44 2.22
N HIS A 30 0.21 -9.55 1.38
CA HIS A 30 1.59 -9.33 1.82
C HIS A 30 1.95 -7.87 1.59
N MET A 31 2.06 -7.13 2.68
CA MET A 31 2.21 -5.69 2.65
C MET A 31 3.48 -5.31 3.38
N GLY A 32 4.13 -4.26 2.91
CA GLY A 32 5.27 -3.72 3.63
C GLY A 32 5.84 -2.50 2.96
N ARG A 33 6.63 -1.78 3.75
CA ARG A 33 7.51 -0.74 3.26
C ARG A 33 8.71 -1.35 2.57
N PHE A 34 9.39 -0.53 1.77
CA PHE A 34 10.70 -0.92 1.29
C PHE A 34 11.67 -0.99 2.48
N CYS A 35 12.22 -2.17 2.75
CA CYS A 35 13.22 -2.38 3.81
C CYS A 35 14.58 -1.73 3.48
N ASN A 36 14.76 -1.20 2.27
CA ASN A 36 15.94 -0.49 1.83
C ASN A 36 15.59 0.99 1.64
N LEU A 37 16.26 1.88 2.39
CA LEU A 37 16.06 3.33 2.29
C LEU A 37 16.34 3.87 0.89
N GLY A 38 17.34 3.34 0.17
CA GLY A 38 17.60 3.72 -1.22
C GLY A 38 16.48 3.30 -2.16
N ALA A 39 15.76 2.21 -1.86
CA ALA A 39 14.57 1.82 -2.61
C ALA A 39 13.40 2.76 -2.32
N SER A 40 13.18 3.17 -1.06
CA SER A 40 12.21 4.22 -0.72
C SER A 40 12.54 5.53 -1.43
N GLN A 41 13.79 5.97 -1.40
CA GLN A 41 14.24 7.18 -2.08
C GLN A 41 13.97 7.13 -3.58
N ARG A 42 14.36 6.02 -4.22
CA ARG A 42 14.21 5.83 -5.67
C ARG A 42 12.75 5.69 -6.10
N TRP A 43 11.98 4.84 -5.43
CA TRP A 43 10.65 4.46 -5.88
C TRP A 43 9.57 5.41 -5.40
N SER A 44 9.74 6.04 -4.23
CA SER A 44 8.80 7.03 -3.68
C SER A 44 9.23 8.47 -3.95
N HIS A 45 10.29 8.68 -4.75
CA HIS A 45 10.79 10.00 -5.17
C HIS A 45 11.10 10.96 -4.01
N LEU A 46 11.66 10.42 -2.93
CA LEU A 46 11.99 11.19 -1.74
C LEU A 46 13.30 11.94 -1.92
N ASP A 47 13.41 13.12 -1.31
CA ASP A 47 14.68 13.84 -1.30
C ASP A 47 15.63 13.27 -0.22
N THR A 48 16.84 13.84 -0.15
CA THR A 48 17.84 13.39 0.83
C THR A 48 17.42 13.69 2.27
N LYS A 49 16.74 14.81 2.52
CA LYS A 49 16.28 15.20 3.85
C LYS A 49 15.18 14.25 4.33
N ASP A 50 14.22 13.94 3.46
CA ASP A 50 13.16 12.97 3.70
C ASP A 50 13.73 11.59 4.01
N THR A 51 14.73 11.16 3.23
CA THR A 51 15.39 9.86 3.43
C THR A 51 16.13 9.80 4.77
N ILE A 52 16.77 10.90 5.19
CA ILE A 52 17.42 11.01 6.50
C ILE A 52 16.37 10.95 7.63
N MET A 53 15.24 11.66 7.50
CA MET A 53 14.15 11.58 8.49
C MET A 53 13.57 10.17 8.61
N LEU A 54 13.40 9.47 7.48
CA LEU A 54 12.95 8.09 7.48
C LEU A 54 13.93 7.13 8.17
N SER A 55 15.20 7.51 8.28
CA SER A 55 16.22 6.73 8.99
C SER A 55 16.22 6.95 10.51
N SER A 56 15.66 8.07 11.00
CA SER A 56 15.77 8.50 12.40
C SER A 56 14.69 7.96 13.36
N ILE A 57 14.46 6.64 13.32
CA ILE A 57 13.80 5.83 14.38
C ILE A 57 12.25 5.80 14.37
N GLU A 58 11.52 6.78 13.84
CA GLU A 58 10.03 6.72 13.80
C GLU A 58 9.43 5.71 12.81
N TYR A 59 10.27 5.18 11.94
CA TYR A 59 9.84 4.47 10.73
C TYR A 59 10.36 3.02 10.69
N THR A 60 10.33 2.33 11.83
CA THR A 60 10.70 0.90 11.93
C THR A 60 9.69 0.00 11.21
N CYS A 61 10.15 -1.17 10.75
CA CYS A 61 9.29 -2.17 10.13
C CYS A 61 8.22 -2.68 11.11
N GLY A 62 7.00 -2.91 10.62
CA GLY A 62 5.89 -3.42 11.42
C GLY A 62 5.05 -2.35 12.10
N ASN A 63 5.42 -1.07 12.00
CA ASN A 63 4.58 0.02 12.48
C ASN A 63 3.48 0.37 11.44
N ASP A 64 2.38 0.99 11.90
CA ASP A 64 1.19 1.28 11.08
C ASP A 64 1.37 2.45 10.08
N HIS A 65 2.61 2.91 9.84
CA HIS A 65 2.89 4.04 8.94
C HIS A 65 3.00 3.59 7.49
N GLY A 66 1.88 3.68 6.76
CA GLY A 66 1.82 3.43 5.32
C GLY A 66 2.36 4.56 4.44
N LEU A 67 2.40 5.78 4.98
CA LEU A 67 2.68 7.02 4.27
C LEU A 67 3.72 7.87 5.04
N PHE A 68 4.51 8.65 4.31
CA PHE A 68 5.38 9.73 4.81
C PHE A 68 4.98 11.01 4.10
N ASN A 69 4.48 12.02 4.80
CA ASN A 69 4.01 13.26 4.18
C ASN A 69 3.02 13.03 3.03
N GLY A 70 2.13 12.03 3.16
CA GLY A 70 1.19 11.64 2.11
C GLY A 70 1.80 10.81 0.97
N ILE A 71 3.10 10.50 1.00
CA ILE A 71 3.79 9.69 0.00
C ILE A 71 3.84 8.23 0.45
N PRO A 72 3.44 7.26 -0.39
CA PRO A 72 3.53 5.84 -0.06
C PRO A 72 4.98 5.36 0.07
N LEU A 73 5.29 4.71 1.19
CA LEU A 73 6.65 4.24 1.53
C LEU A 73 6.93 2.77 1.15
N GLY A 74 6.06 2.19 0.34
CA GLY A 74 6.06 0.75 0.11
C GLY A 74 5.19 0.33 -1.06
N SER A 75 5.04 -0.98 -1.16
CA SER A 75 4.23 -1.62 -2.20
C SER A 75 3.33 -2.67 -1.58
N LEU A 76 2.16 -2.84 -2.16
CA LEU A 76 1.28 -3.97 -1.88
C LEU A 76 1.63 -5.11 -2.82
N ARG A 77 1.84 -6.30 -2.26
CA ARG A 77 1.98 -7.54 -3.02
C ARG A 77 0.84 -8.48 -2.65
N ILE A 78 0.24 -9.03 -3.67
CA ILE A 78 -0.82 -10.03 -3.53
C ILE A 78 -0.23 -11.37 -3.90
N SER A 79 -0.41 -12.35 -3.03
CA SER A 79 0.00 -13.73 -3.28
C SER A 79 -1.24 -14.59 -3.28
N PHE A 80 -1.62 -15.08 -4.46
CA PHE A 80 -2.68 -16.06 -4.58
C PHE A 80 -2.12 -17.45 -4.27
N GLY A 81 -2.74 -18.16 -3.33
CA GLY A 81 -2.36 -19.54 -2.99
C GLY A 81 -2.78 -20.53 -4.07
N ALA A 82 -2.29 -21.76 -3.98
CA ALA A 82 -2.62 -22.83 -4.95
C ALA A 82 -4.13 -23.13 -5.07
N MET A 83 -4.91 -22.78 -4.03
CA MET A 83 -6.36 -22.96 -3.99
C MET A 83 -7.15 -21.73 -4.48
N ALA A 84 -6.47 -20.63 -4.81
CA ALA A 84 -7.15 -19.43 -5.29
C ALA A 84 -7.75 -19.68 -6.68
N ASN A 85 -8.98 -19.23 -6.86
CA ASN A 85 -9.71 -19.33 -8.12
C ASN A 85 -10.13 -17.93 -8.61
N LYS A 86 -10.76 -17.87 -9.78
CA LYS A 86 -11.17 -16.59 -10.40
C LYS A 86 -12.09 -15.76 -9.49
N VAL A 87 -12.98 -16.40 -8.72
CA VAL A 87 -13.91 -15.70 -7.82
C VAL A 87 -13.16 -14.93 -6.74
N ASP A 88 -12.05 -15.48 -6.22
CA ASP A 88 -11.23 -14.80 -5.22
C ASP A 88 -10.56 -13.54 -5.80
N ILE A 89 -10.14 -13.61 -7.07
CA ILE A 89 -9.58 -12.47 -7.80
C ILE A 89 -10.66 -11.42 -8.07
N ASP A 90 -11.84 -11.84 -8.52
CA ASP A 90 -12.97 -10.94 -8.78
C ASP A 90 -13.40 -10.23 -7.49
N MET A 91 -13.49 -10.95 -6.37
CA MET A 91 -13.82 -10.39 -5.05
C MET A 91 -12.79 -9.33 -4.61
N PHE A 92 -11.50 -9.58 -4.85
CA PHE A 92 -10.46 -8.59 -4.59
C PHE A 92 -10.61 -7.34 -5.47
N CYS A 93 -10.85 -7.52 -6.77
CA CYS A 93 -11.11 -6.41 -7.69
C CYS A 93 -12.32 -5.58 -7.26
N ASP A 94 -13.41 -6.23 -6.83
CA ASP A 94 -14.61 -5.55 -6.34
C ASP A 94 -14.32 -4.72 -5.09
N VAL A 95 -13.50 -5.22 -4.16
CA VAL A 95 -13.02 -4.44 -3.00
C VAL A 95 -12.25 -3.20 -3.48
N LEU A 96 -11.30 -3.36 -4.40
CA LEU A 96 -10.54 -2.21 -4.93
C LEU A 96 -11.44 -1.19 -5.61
N VAL A 97 -12.37 -1.65 -6.44
CA VAL A 97 -13.30 -0.75 -7.15
C VAL A 97 -14.20 -0.02 -6.17
N ARG A 98 -14.72 -0.72 -5.15
CA ARG A 98 -15.63 -0.17 -4.16
C ARG A 98 -15.00 0.91 -3.29
N TYR A 99 -13.73 0.75 -2.92
CA TYR A 99 -13.07 1.64 -1.96
C TYR A 99 -12.10 2.65 -2.59
N TYR A 100 -11.54 2.36 -3.76
CA TYR A 100 -10.43 3.15 -4.33
C TYR A 100 -10.63 3.58 -5.78
N CYS A 101 -11.58 3.01 -6.53
CA CYS A 101 -11.90 3.52 -7.86
C CYS A 101 -13.07 4.49 -7.78
N ASN A 102 -12.80 5.77 -8.02
CA ASN A 102 -13.86 6.74 -8.23
C ASN A 102 -14.55 6.41 -9.57
N ARG A 103 -15.75 5.81 -9.53
CA ARG A 103 -16.63 5.77 -10.70
C ARG A 103 -17.25 7.14 -10.85
N SER A 104 -16.55 8.06 -11.50
CA SER A 104 -17.19 9.25 -12.05
C SER A 104 -18.26 8.76 -13.04
N LEU A 105 -19.53 8.91 -12.67
CA LEU A 105 -20.66 8.85 -13.59
C LEU A 105 -20.68 10.12 -14.44
#